data_AF-A0A3C1T5G5-F1
#
_entry.id   AF-A0A3C1T5G5-F1
#
_cell.length_a   1.000
_cell.length_b   1.000
_cell.length_c   1.000
_cell.angle_alpha   90.00
_cell.angle_beta   90.00
_cell.angle_gamma   90.00
#
_symmetry.space_group_name_H-M   'P 1'
#
loop_
_entity.id
_entity.type
_entity.pdbx_description
1 polymer ?
#
loop_
_entity_poly.entity_id
_entity_poly.type
_entity_poly.pdbx_seq_one_letter_code
_entity_poly.pdbx_strand_id
1 'polypeptide(L)'
;MSKFQILRMLMMKHRYQLVITYILFSLEMLGNLLRFYFFGEAINGLIKGSYQGLVVLTVVHLSYLLIGTIRHMYDTRTYTAIYTSLVTKFLSRRYNKIEVSKLSAHSTLAREFVDFLEHDLVYVIEAVYNIFGSLIILFFYDKVVVGICLAIMVPVTIIGMLYGKRMRKLNKNKNDELEKQVDIIAEGNHSAIKHHYNNLRKWQVRISDKEAWNFGFMEIMVLIVVAVSLIVSKNLHSSTVMAGSLFAIYSYILKFASGLDTIPYTLERLSSLGDITRRIELQSDDFPPERIPVERNFRILEKNKRQEFLV
;
A
#
# COMPACT_ATOMS: atom_id res chain seq x y z
N MET A 1 24.06 -14.34 10.45
CA MET A 1 23.84 -13.40 9.32
C MET A 1 22.59 -12.59 9.64
N SER A 2 22.55 -11.30 9.34
CA SER A 2 21.47 -10.41 9.78
C SER A 2 20.16 -10.76 9.07
N LYS A 3 19.09 -10.88 9.86
CA LYS A 3 17.75 -11.39 9.54
C LYS A 3 17.15 -10.85 8.23
N PHE A 4 17.45 -9.59 7.88
CA PHE A 4 17.01 -8.91 6.66
C PHE A 4 17.76 -9.27 5.36
N GLN A 5 18.85 -10.04 5.40
CA GLN A 5 19.80 -10.12 4.28
C GLN A 5 19.30 -10.90 3.06
N ILE A 6 18.51 -11.97 3.23
CA ILE A 6 18.08 -12.82 2.11
C ILE A 6 17.02 -12.10 1.26
N LEU A 7 16.01 -11.52 1.92
CA LEU A 7 14.96 -10.74 1.28
C LEU A 7 15.55 -9.52 0.57
N ARG A 8 16.45 -8.81 1.25
CA ARG A 8 17.20 -7.69 0.68
C ARG A 8 18.04 -8.11 -0.53
N MET A 9 18.75 -9.24 -0.46
CA MET A 9 19.55 -9.75 -1.58
C MET A 9 18.70 -10.10 -2.81
N LEU A 10 17.49 -10.64 -2.60
CA LEU A 10 16.54 -10.96 -3.67
C LEU A 10 15.87 -9.73 -4.28
N MET A 11 15.49 -8.75 -3.47
CA MET A 11 15.06 -7.44 -3.95
C MET A 11 16.18 -6.73 -4.72
N MET A 12 17.43 -6.85 -4.26
CA MET A 12 18.58 -6.25 -4.94
C MET A 12 18.83 -6.87 -6.33
N LYS A 13 18.47 -8.14 -6.54
CA LYS A 13 18.52 -8.79 -7.86
C LYS A 13 17.52 -8.15 -8.85
N HIS A 14 16.35 -7.73 -8.38
CA HIS A 14 15.31 -7.09 -9.19
C HIS A 14 15.24 -5.57 -8.99
N ARG A 15 16.30 -4.95 -8.45
CA ARG A 15 16.29 -3.54 -8.02
C ARG A 15 15.89 -2.58 -9.13
N TYR A 16 16.32 -2.81 -10.36
CA TYR A 16 16.03 -1.92 -11.48
C TYR A 16 14.55 -1.98 -11.87
N GLN A 17 13.95 -3.17 -11.86
CA GLN A 17 12.52 -3.33 -12.15
C GLN A 17 11.67 -2.67 -11.06
N LEU A 18 12.02 -2.90 -9.78
CA LEU A 18 11.35 -2.25 -8.66
C LEU A 18 11.47 -0.72 -8.72
N VAL A 19 12.67 -0.18 -8.98
CA VAL A 19 12.87 1.27 -9.12
C VAL A 19 12.01 1.84 -10.24
N ILE A 20 11.95 1.19 -11.40
CA ILE A 20 11.12 1.64 -12.52
C ILE A 20 9.63 1.62 -12.13
N THR A 21 9.15 0.55 -11.52
CA THR A 21 7.77 0.45 -10.99
C THR A 21 7.46 1.59 -10.02
N TYR A 22 8.32 1.84 -9.03
CA TYR A 22 8.09 2.92 -8.06
C TYR A 22 8.17 4.32 -8.66
N ILE A 23 9.02 4.54 -9.67
CA ILE A 23 9.07 5.82 -10.40
C ILE A 23 7.78 6.03 -11.20
N LEU A 24 7.36 5.04 -11.97
CA LEU A 24 6.12 5.12 -12.75
C LEU A 24 4.90 5.32 -11.85
N PHE A 25 4.84 4.60 -10.72
CA PHE A 25 3.84 4.78 -9.69
C PHE A 25 3.83 6.21 -9.12
N SER A 26 5.00 6.73 -8.75
CA SER A 26 5.10 8.10 -8.22
C SER A 26 4.65 9.15 -9.24
N LEU A 27 5.01 8.98 -10.52
CA LEU A 27 4.56 9.86 -11.60
C LEU A 27 3.04 9.81 -11.80
N GLU A 28 2.44 8.61 -11.76
CA GLU A 28 0.99 8.48 -11.84
C GLU A 28 0.29 9.14 -10.65
N MET A 29 0.77 8.93 -9.43
CA MET A 29 0.20 9.54 -8.22
C MET A 29 0.29 11.07 -8.27
N LEU A 30 1.43 11.63 -8.69
CA LEU A 30 1.59 13.07 -8.89
C LEU A 30 0.65 13.61 -9.98
N GLY A 31 0.51 12.89 -11.10
CA GLY A 31 -0.43 13.25 -12.17
C GLY A 31 -1.88 13.26 -11.68
N ASN A 32 -2.27 12.26 -10.88
CA ASN A 32 -3.61 12.16 -10.29
C ASN A 32 -3.89 13.32 -9.32
N LEU A 33 -2.91 13.72 -8.50
CA LEU A 33 -3.00 14.90 -7.63
C LEU A 33 -3.10 16.20 -8.45
N LEU A 34 -2.20 16.41 -9.41
CA LEU A 34 -2.17 17.64 -10.21
C LEU A 34 -3.39 17.80 -11.11
N ARG A 35 -4.12 16.71 -11.41
CA ARG A 35 -5.36 16.76 -12.20
C ARG A 35 -6.33 17.82 -11.70
N PHE A 36 -6.55 17.94 -10.39
CA PHE A 36 -7.53 18.88 -9.85
C PHE A 36 -7.11 20.33 -10.01
N TYR A 37 -5.81 20.63 -9.89
CA TYR A 37 -5.24 21.94 -10.19
C TYR A 37 -5.52 22.34 -11.64
N PHE A 38 -5.14 21.49 -12.60
CA PHE A 38 -5.36 21.77 -14.02
C PHE A 38 -6.84 21.83 -14.38
N PHE A 39 -7.68 21.06 -13.70
CA PHE A 39 -9.13 21.13 -13.87
C PHE A 39 -9.68 22.47 -13.38
N GLY A 40 -9.20 22.96 -12.23
CA GLY A 40 -9.52 24.31 -11.74
C GLY A 40 -9.13 25.39 -12.75
N GLU A 41 -7.91 25.32 -13.30
CA GLU A 41 -7.46 26.27 -14.33
C GLU A 41 -8.29 26.18 -15.62
N ALA A 42 -8.71 24.97 -16.03
CA ALA A 42 -9.60 24.79 -17.16
C ALA A 42 -10.98 25.45 -16.91
N ILE A 43 -11.57 25.28 -15.73
CA ILE A 43 -12.82 25.97 -15.35
C ILE A 43 -12.62 27.49 -15.41
N ASN A 44 -11.55 28.01 -14.81
CA ASN A 44 -11.26 29.44 -14.79
C ASN A 44 -11.07 30.01 -16.21
N GLY A 45 -10.37 29.28 -17.07
CA GLY A 45 -10.18 29.62 -18.47
C GLY A 45 -11.49 29.67 -19.24
N LEU A 46 -12.32 28.62 -19.12
CA LEU A 46 -13.60 28.52 -19.82
C LEU A 46 -14.57 29.65 -19.43
N ILE A 47 -14.64 29.99 -18.13
CA ILE A 47 -15.45 31.13 -17.66
C ILE A 47 -14.97 32.45 -18.28
N LYS A 48 -13.66 32.59 -18.51
CA LYS A 48 -13.05 33.75 -19.16
C LYS A 48 -13.05 33.66 -20.70
N GLY A 49 -13.65 32.63 -21.29
CA GLY A 49 -13.69 32.42 -22.75
C GLY A 49 -12.39 31.88 -23.38
N SER A 50 -11.43 31.40 -22.58
CA SER A 50 -10.17 30.83 -23.05
C SER A 50 -10.15 29.30 -22.93
N TYR A 51 -9.75 28.62 -24.01
CA TYR A 51 -9.61 27.16 -24.05
C TYR A 51 -8.22 26.67 -23.64
N GLN A 52 -7.27 27.57 -23.33
CA GLN A 52 -5.89 27.19 -23.05
C GLN A 52 -5.78 26.22 -21.86
N GLY A 53 -6.50 26.50 -20.75
CA GLY A 53 -6.50 25.63 -19.57
C GLY A 53 -7.08 24.24 -19.88
N LEU A 54 -8.09 24.16 -20.74
CA LEU A 54 -8.68 22.90 -21.18
C LEU A 54 -7.68 22.06 -21.99
N VAL A 55 -6.96 22.68 -22.94
CA VAL A 55 -5.93 21.98 -23.73
C VAL A 55 -4.83 21.44 -22.81
N VAL A 56 -4.36 22.25 -21.87
CA VAL A 56 -3.33 21.82 -20.90
C VAL A 56 -3.83 20.63 -20.05
N LEU A 57 -5.07 20.72 -19.53
CA LEU A 57 -5.69 19.63 -18.79
C LEU A 57 -5.72 18.33 -19.62
N THR A 58 -6.16 18.39 -20.88
CA THR A 58 -6.24 17.21 -21.75
C THR A 58 -4.86 16.59 -22.00
N VAL A 59 -3.85 17.40 -22.32
CA VAL A 59 -2.49 16.90 -22.56
C VAL A 59 -1.90 16.25 -21.31
N VAL A 60 -2.03 16.91 -20.16
CA VAL A 60 -1.55 16.35 -18.87
C VAL A 60 -2.30 15.06 -18.55
N HIS A 61 -3.62 15.03 -18.77
CA HIS A 61 -4.44 13.84 -18.53
C HIS A 61 -4.00 12.65 -19.38
N LEU A 62 -3.81 12.85 -20.68
CA LEU A 62 -3.32 11.82 -21.59
C LEU A 62 -1.90 11.36 -21.21
N SER A 63 -1.05 12.27 -20.74
CA SER A 63 0.32 11.95 -20.35
C SER A 63 0.36 10.99 -19.15
N TYR A 64 -0.36 11.29 -18.08
CA TYR A 64 -0.37 10.39 -16.91
C TYR A 64 -1.22 9.14 -17.15
N LEU A 65 -2.24 9.19 -18.01
CA LEU A 65 -2.97 7.99 -18.44
C LEU A 65 -2.04 6.99 -19.15
N LEU A 66 -1.16 7.49 -20.03
CA LEU A 66 -0.16 6.66 -20.69
C LEU A 66 0.82 6.06 -19.68
N ILE A 67 1.33 6.87 -18.75
CA ILE A 67 2.23 6.42 -17.66
C ILE A 67 1.56 5.33 -16.82
N GLY A 68 0.32 5.55 -16.38
CA GLY A 68 -0.43 4.58 -15.58
C GLY A 68 -0.72 3.28 -16.34
N THR A 69 -1.09 3.39 -17.62
CA THR A 69 -1.28 2.21 -18.49
C THR A 69 -0.01 1.37 -18.57
N ILE A 70 1.14 2.02 -18.83
CA ILE A 70 2.44 1.36 -18.88
C ILE A 70 2.75 0.72 -17.53
N ARG A 71 2.60 1.46 -16.43
CA ARG A 71 2.85 0.95 -15.08
C ARG A 71 2.03 -0.31 -14.79
N HIS A 72 0.72 -0.29 -15.01
CA HIS A 72 -0.14 -1.45 -14.78
C HIS A 72 0.34 -2.70 -15.54
N MET A 73 0.86 -2.55 -16.76
CA MET A 73 1.44 -3.66 -17.52
C MET A 73 2.78 -4.13 -16.94
N TYR A 74 3.60 -3.23 -16.39
CA TYR A 74 4.93 -3.53 -15.85
C TYR A 74 4.87 -4.13 -14.44
N ASP A 75 3.93 -3.70 -13.59
CA ASP A 75 3.85 -4.10 -12.18
C ASP A 75 3.61 -5.61 -12.06
N THR A 76 2.55 -6.14 -12.65
CA THR A 76 2.23 -7.58 -12.58
C THR A 76 3.36 -8.45 -13.13
N ARG A 77 4.03 -8.00 -14.20
CA ARG A 77 5.19 -8.71 -14.77
C ARG A 77 6.38 -8.72 -13.80
N THR A 78 6.65 -7.59 -13.16
CA THR A 78 7.75 -7.42 -12.21
C THR A 78 7.52 -8.25 -10.95
N TYR A 79 6.37 -8.10 -10.30
CA TYR A 79 6.05 -8.80 -9.07
C TYR A 79 5.93 -10.32 -9.28
N THR A 80 5.34 -10.77 -10.40
CA THR A 80 5.32 -12.19 -10.75
C THR A 80 6.73 -12.75 -10.98
N ALA A 81 7.61 -12.01 -11.67
CA ALA A 81 9.00 -12.44 -11.87
C ALA A 81 9.78 -12.54 -10.54
N ILE A 82 9.57 -11.58 -9.63
CA ILE A 82 10.15 -11.61 -8.28
C ILE A 82 9.66 -12.85 -7.53
N TYR A 83 8.35 -13.11 -7.54
CA TYR A 83 7.77 -14.31 -6.93
C TYR A 83 8.38 -15.60 -7.48
N THR A 84 8.43 -15.76 -8.81
CA THR A 84 9.01 -16.95 -9.44
C THR A 84 10.49 -17.11 -9.08
N SER A 85 11.27 -16.02 -9.05
CA SER A 85 12.68 -16.08 -8.64
C SER A 85 12.85 -16.40 -7.14
N LEU A 86 11.92 -15.98 -6.28
CA LEU A 86 11.91 -16.33 -4.86
C LEU A 86 11.66 -17.82 -4.69
N VAL A 87 10.55 -18.32 -5.25
CA VAL A 87 10.15 -19.72 -5.12
C VAL A 87 11.19 -20.66 -5.72
N THR A 88 11.65 -20.43 -6.94
CA THR A 88 12.66 -21.30 -7.57
C THR A 88 13.99 -21.35 -6.80
N LYS A 89 14.41 -20.25 -6.15
CA LYS A 89 15.60 -20.23 -5.28
C LYS A 89 15.38 -21.03 -3.99
N PHE A 90 14.17 -21.03 -3.44
CA PHE A 90 13.81 -21.88 -2.30
C PHE A 90 13.71 -23.36 -2.68
N LEU A 91 13.11 -23.68 -3.83
CA LEU A 91 12.91 -25.06 -4.33
C LEU A 91 14.21 -25.73 -4.77
N SER A 92 15.06 -25.04 -5.54
CA SER A 92 16.32 -25.58 -6.09
C SER A 92 17.34 -25.95 -5.02
N ARG A 93 17.24 -25.40 -3.80
CA ARG A 93 18.14 -25.71 -2.70
C ARG A 93 17.92 -27.10 -2.09
N ARG A 94 16.76 -27.77 -2.25
CA ARG A 94 16.42 -28.93 -1.42
C ARG A 94 15.52 -30.01 -2.06
N TYR A 95 15.86 -30.51 -3.25
CA TYR A 95 15.16 -31.70 -3.79
C TYR A 95 15.36 -32.97 -2.92
N ASN A 96 16.39 -33.04 -2.08
CA ASN A 96 16.77 -34.28 -1.40
C ASN A 96 16.59 -34.37 0.13
N LYS A 97 16.11 -33.32 0.85
CA LYS A 97 16.12 -33.35 2.34
C LYS A 97 14.99 -32.60 3.09
N ILE A 98 13.83 -32.32 2.47
CA ILE A 98 12.66 -31.78 3.22
C ILE A 98 11.37 -32.43 2.76
N GLU A 99 10.47 -32.70 3.71
CA GLU A 99 9.06 -33.00 3.45
C GLU A 99 8.42 -31.89 2.60
N VAL A 100 7.73 -32.31 1.53
CA VAL A 100 7.02 -31.46 0.56
C VAL A 100 6.09 -30.44 1.24
N SER A 101 5.55 -30.76 2.42
CA SER A 101 4.71 -29.88 3.24
C SER A 101 5.41 -28.58 3.67
N LYS A 102 6.66 -28.66 4.15
CA LYS A 102 7.43 -27.46 4.52
C LYS A 102 7.73 -26.62 3.28
N LEU A 103 8.05 -27.25 2.15
CA LEU A 103 8.36 -26.56 0.91
C LEU A 103 7.15 -25.79 0.34
N SER A 104 5.96 -26.36 0.46
CA SER A 104 4.69 -25.69 0.11
C SER A 104 4.43 -24.46 0.99
N ALA A 105 4.65 -24.54 2.30
CA ALA A 105 4.46 -23.41 3.22
C ALA A 105 5.36 -22.20 2.89
N HIS A 106 6.59 -22.44 2.40
CA HIS A 106 7.50 -21.37 1.97
C HIS A 106 7.01 -20.67 0.70
N SER A 107 6.44 -21.42 -0.25
CA SER A 107 5.87 -20.85 -1.47
C SER A 107 4.69 -19.92 -1.17
N THR A 108 3.84 -20.30 -0.20
CA THR A 108 2.72 -19.49 0.27
C THR A 108 3.19 -18.19 0.91
N LEU A 109 4.20 -18.23 1.80
CA LEU A 109 4.71 -17.03 2.45
C LEU A 109 5.44 -16.09 1.46
N ALA A 110 6.17 -16.64 0.50
CA ALA A 110 6.79 -15.84 -0.56
C ALA A 110 5.73 -15.14 -1.43
N ARG A 111 4.59 -15.80 -1.68
CA ARG A 111 3.45 -15.19 -2.37
C ARG A 111 2.87 -14.04 -1.54
N GLU A 112 2.56 -14.30 -0.27
CA GLU A 112 1.99 -13.30 0.66
C GLU A 112 2.86 -12.04 0.76
N PHE A 113 4.19 -12.18 0.82
CA PHE A 113 5.09 -11.04 0.83
C PHE A 113 5.10 -10.25 -0.49
N VAL A 114 5.09 -10.94 -1.64
CA VAL A 114 5.05 -10.26 -2.94
C VAL A 114 3.72 -9.55 -3.14
N ASP A 115 2.62 -10.19 -2.78
CA ASP A 115 1.27 -9.62 -2.87
C ASP A 115 1.16 -8.36 -1.98
N PHE A 116 1.77 -8.39 -0.79
CA PHE A 116 1.88 -7.22 0.08
C PHE A 116 2.63 -6.07 -0.61
N LEU A 117 3.77 -6.33 -1.25
CA LEU A 117 4.54 -5.30 -1.93
C LEU A 117 3.83 -4.72 -3.16
N GLU A 118 3.05 -5.53 -3.87
CA GLU A 118 2.31 -5.15 -5.08
C GLU A 118 1.04 -4.36 -4.75
N HIS A 119 0.31 -4.73 -3.71
CA HIS A 119 -1.02 -4.18 -3.43
C HIS A 119 -1.03 -3.35 -2.13
N ASP A 120 -0.72 -3.97 -0.99
CA ASP A 120 -0.88 -3.34 0.32
C ASP A 120 0.06 -2.14 0.46
N LEU A 121 1.35 -2.30 0.10
CA LEU A 121 2.33 -1.23 0.19
C LEU A 121 2.01 -0.07 -0.78
N VAL A 122 1.54 -0.38 -1.98
CA VAL A 122 1.13 0.62 -2.98
C VAL A 122 -0.02 1.46 -2.44
N TYR A 123 -1.02 0.82 -1.84
CA TYR A 123 -2.15 1.50 -1.22
C TYR A 123 -1.74 2.37 -0.02
N VAL A 124 -0.79 1.92 0.80
CA VAL A 124 -0.20 2.73 1.88
C VAL A 124 0.52 3.97 1.32
N ILE A 125 1.32 3.82 0.27
CA ILE A 125 2.03 4.96 -0.33
C ILE A 125 1.03 5.92 -1.00
N GLU A 126 -0.03 5.43 -1.63
CA GLU A 126 -1.11 6.27 -2.17
C GLU A 126 -1.76 7.13 -1.08
N ALA A 127 -2.05 6.55 0.10
CA ALA A 127 -2.58 7.32 1.23
C ALA A 127 -1.63 8.44 1.67
N VAL A 128 -0.31 8.19 1.67
CA VAL A 128 0.72 9.20 1.96
C VAL A 128 0.69 10.32 0.92
N TYR A 129 0.63 9.99 -0.38
CA TYR A 129 0.47 11.00 -1.44
C TYR A 129 -0.82 11.81 -1.27
N ASN A 130 -1.94 11.14 -0.98
CA ASN A 130 -3.23 11.80 -0.80
C ASN A 130 -3.23 12.75 0.41
N ILE A 131 -2.60 12.39 1.53
CA ILE A 131 -2.50 13.28 2.70
C ILE A 131 -1.52 14.43 2.41
N PHE A 132 -0.25 14.13 2.16
CA PHE A 132 0.79 15.15 2.09
C PHE A 132 0.73 15.95 0.80
N GLY A 133 0.50 15.28 -0.33
CA GLY A 133 0.38 15.95 -1.64
C GLY A 133 -0.79 16.94 -1.66
N SER A 134 -1.94 16.56 -1.10
CA SER A 134 -3.08 17.48 -1.00
C SER A 134 -2.79 18.66 -0.08
N LEU A 135 -2.15 18.45 1.08
CA LEU A 135 -1.77 19.55 1.99
C LEU A 135 -0.76 20.51 1.36
N ILE A 136 0.24 19.97 0.65
CA ILE A 136 1.25 20.78 -0.06
C ILE A 136 0.57 21.64 -1.13
N ILE A 137 -0.33 21.07 -1.93
CA ILE A 137 -1.03 21.84 -2.96
C ILE A 137 -2.00 22.85 -2.33
N LEU A 138 -2.76 22.46 -1.31
CA LEU A 138 -3.64 23.35 -0.57
C LEU A 138 -2.89 24.53 0.06
N PHE A 139 -1.64 24.35 0.47
CA PHE A 139 -0.81 25.44 1.00
C PHE A 139 -0.62 26.58 -0.01
N PHE A 140 -0.56 26.26 -1.31
CA PHE A 140 -0.49 27.27 -2.38
C PHE A 140 -1.85 27.91 -2.69
N TYR A 141 -2.96 27.26 -2.33
CA TYR A 141 -4.30 27.82 -2.47
C TYR A 141 -4.70 28.71 -1.29
N ASP A 142 -4.67 28.16 -0.08
CA ASP A 142 -5.11 28.83 1.14
C ASP A 142 -4.49 28.16 2.38
N LYS A 143 -3.60 28.89 3.07
CA LYS A 143 -2.93 28.40 4.28
C LYS A 143 -3.90 28.16 5.44
N VAL A 144 -5.03 28.87 5.48
CA VAL A 144 -6.03 28.68 6.54
C VAL A 144 -6.74 27.34 6.35
N VAL A 145 -7.02 26.94 5.10
CA VAL A 145 -7.59 25.62 4.78
C VAL A 145 -6.66 24.49 5.23
N VAL A 146 -5.34 24.65 5.05
CA VAL A 146 -4.36 23.69 5.58
C VAL A 146 -4.46 23.58 7.11
N GLY A 147 -4.58 24.72 7.81
CA GLY A 147 -4.79 24.74 9.26
C GLY A 147 -6.04 23.99 9.70
N ILE A 148 -7.16 24.13 8.97
CA ILE A 148 -8.41 23.40 9.23
C ILE A 148 -8.20 21.88 9.01
N CYS A 149 -7.54 21.48 7.93
CA CYS A 149 -7.24 20.07 7.64
C CYS A 149 -6.36 19.44 8.73
N LEU A 150 -5.33 20.16 9.20
CA LEU A 150 -4.48 19.70 10.30
C LEU A 150 -5.26 19.63 11.63
N ALA A 151 -6.15 20.58 11.90
CA ALA A 151 -6.98 20.55 13.10
C ALA A 151 -7.91 19.33 13.13
N ILE A 152 -8.53 18.95 12.00
CA ILE A 152 -9.41 17.79 11.96
C ILE A 152 -8.66 16.45 11.99
N MET A 153 -7.39 16.44 11.58
CA MET A 153 -6.55 15.26 11.64
C MET A 153 -6.46 14.70 13.07
N VAL A 154 -6.47 15.57 14.08
CA VAL A 154 -6.39 15.17 15.50
C VAL A 154 -7.59 14.30 15.93
N PRO A 155 -8.85 14.77 15.87
CA PRO A 155 -10.00 13.94 16.26
C PRO A 155 -10.15 12.71 15.37
N VAL A 156 -9.90 12.81 14.07
CA VAL A 156 -9.94 11.67 13.13
C VAL A 156 -8.96 10.58 13.55
N THR A 157 -7.71 10.94 13.81
CA THR A 157 -6.68 9.96 14.18
C THR A 157 -7.00 9.33 15.54
N ILE A 158 -7.42 10.12 16.54
CA ILE A 158 -7.80 9.61 17.86
C ILE A 158 -8.95 8.60 17.74
N ILE A 159 -10.02 8.97 17.04
CA ILE A 159 -11.19 8.10 16.88
C ILE A 159 -10.86 6.88 16.04
N GLY A 160 -10.07 7.03 14.97
CA GLY A 160 -9.58 5.94 14.14
C GLY A 160 -8.74 4.92 14.93
N MET A 161 -7.86 5.38 15.83
CA MET A 161 -7.10 4.48 16.70
C MET A 161 -8.01 3.73 17.70
N LEU A 162 -8.99 4.42 18.30
CA LEU A 162 -9.95 3.80 19.22
C LEU A 162 -10.84 2.78 18.50
N TYR A 163 -11.28 3.12 17.29
CA TYR A 163 -12.02 2.25 16.39
C TYR A 163 -11.20 0.99 16.05
N GLY A 164 -9.96 1.15 15.58
CA GLY A 164 -9.08 0.03 15.23
C GLY A 164 -8.86 -0.95 16.39
N LYS A 165 -8.61 -0.44 17.60
CA LYS A 165 -8.49 -1.28 18.82
C LYS A 165 -9.76 -2.10 19.09
N ARG A 166 -10.93 -1.48 18.99
CA ARG A 166 -12.23 -2.15 19.19
C ARG A 166 -12.49 -3.18 18.10
N MET A 167 -12.19 -2.83 16.85
CA MET A 167 -12.40 -3.70 15.69
C MET A 167 -11.54 -4.96 15.78
N ARG A 168 -10.27 -4.83 16.17
CA ARG A 168 -9.37 -5.97 16.39
C ARG A 168 -9.94 -6.98 17.40
N LYS A 169 -10.58 -6.50 18.48
CA LYS A 169 -11.23 -7.39 19.47
C LYS A 169 -12.45 -8.12 18.90
N LEU A 170 -13.28 -7.42 18.12
CA LEU A 170 -14.45 -8.02 17.48
C LEU A 170 -14.06 -9.05 16.42
N ASN A 171 -13.08 -8.73 15.58
CA ASN A 171 -12.53 -9.65 14.58
C ASN A 171 -11.90 -10.88 15.23
N LYS A 172 -11.17 -10.70 16.34
CA LYS A 172 -10.66 -11.84 17.10
C LYS A 172 -11.80 -12.76 17.57
N ASN A 173 -12.82 -12.22 18.23
CA ASN A 173 -13.95 -13.04 18.70
C ASN A 173 -14.72 -13.74 17.56
N LYS A 174 -14.83 -13.09 16.39
CA LYS A 174 -15.41 -13.70 15.19
C LYS A 174 -14.56 -14.86 14.69
N ASN A 175 -13.25 -14.69 14.64
CA ASN A 175 -12.30 -15.73 14.21
C ASN A 175 -12.27 -16.90 15.21
N ASP A 176 -12.22 -16.63 16.51
CA ASP A 176 -12.27 -17.64 17.57
C ASP A 176 -13.58 -18.48 17.48
N GLU A 177 -14.67 -17.88 16.99
CA GLU A 177 -15.91 -18.62 16.72
C GLU A 177 -15.79 -19.45 15.44
N LEU A 178 -15.25 -18.89 14.34
CA LEU A 178 -15.02 -19.61 13.07
C LEU A 178 -14.11 -20.84 13.24
N GLU A 179 -13.11 -20.79 14.12
CA GLU A 179 -12.22 -21.91 14.39
C GLU A 179 -12.96 -23.17 14.88
N LYS A 180 -14.11 -23.00 15.55
CA LYS A 180 -14.95 -24.12 16.06
C LYS A 180 -15.81 -24.77 14.97
N GLN A 181 -15.87 -24.18 13.78
CA GLN A 181 -16.86 -24.55 12.76
C GLN A 181 -16.73 -26.00 12.31
N VAL A 182 -15.51 -26.52 12.14
CA VAL A 182 -15.26 -27.89 11.68
C VAL A 182 -15.81 -28.90 12.69
N ASP A 183 -15.50 -28.72 13.97
CA ASP A 183 -15.91 -29.63 15.04
C ASP A 183 -17.44 -29.62 15.22
N ILE A 184 -18.05 -28.43 15.23
CA ILE A 184 -19.51 -28.27 15.40
C ILE A 184 -20.28 -28.91 14.23
N ILE A 185 -19.75 -28.83 13.00
CA ILE A 185 -20.35 -29.48 11.83
C ILE A 185 -20.17 -31.01 11.90
N ALA A 186 -18.99 -31.48 12.33
CA ALA A 186 -18.69 -32.90 12.46
C ALA A 186 -19.59 -33.60 13.50
N GLU A 187 -19.95 -32.92 14.59
CA GLU A 187 -20.88 -33.43 15.61
C GLU A 187 -22.32 -33.62 15.09
N GLY A 188 -22.72 -32.94 14.00
CA GLY A 188 -24.04 -33.09 13.38
C GLY A 188 -25.24 -32.60 14.21
N ASN A 189 -25.01 -31.94 15.35
CA ASN A 189 -26.08 -31.46 16.23
C ASN A 189 -26.70 -30.15 15.69
N HIS A 190 -27.95 -30.23 15.22
CA HIS A 190 -28.66 -29.10 14.63
C HIS A 190 -28.77 -27.88 15.55
N SER A 191 -28.94 -28.07 16.86
CA SER A 191 -29.01 -26.96 17.83
C SER A 191 -27.66 -26.26 17.98
N ALA A 192 -26.57 -27.03 18.06
CA ALA A 192 -25.21 -26.50 18.16
C ALA A 192 -24.83 -25.71 16.90
N ILE A 193 -25.14 -26.25 15.71
CA ILE A 193 -24.94 -25.58 14.42
C ILE A 193 -25.71 -24.25 14.39
N LYS A 194 -27.00 -24.25 14.75
CA LYS A 194 -27.82 -23.03 14.78
C LYS A 194 -27.27 -22.00 15.77
N HIS A 195 -26.78 -22.42 16.93
CA HIS A 195 -26.19 -21.53 17.92
C HIS A 195 -24.90 -20.88 17.40
N HIS A 196 -24.02 -21.68 16.81
CA HIS A 196 -22.77 -21.24 16.19
C HIS A 196 -23.00 -20.17 15.12
N TYR A 197 -23.86 -20.45 14.13
CA TYR A 197 -24.16 -19.47 13.08
C TYR A 197 -24.88 -18.22 13.60
N ASN A 198 -25.68 -18.33 14.66
CA ASN A 198 -26.25 -17.15 15.33
C ASN A 198 -25.18 -16.31 16.05
N ASN A 199 -24.14 -16.94 16.61
CA ASN A 199 -23.01 -16.22 17.21
C ASN A 199 -22.18 -15.52 16.14
N LEU A 200 -21.85 -16.19 15.03
CA LEU A 200 -21.21 -15.57 13.88
C LEU A 200 -22.01 -14.37 13.36
N ARG A 201 -23.34 -14.51 13.23
CA ARG A 201 -24.23 -13.40 12.87
C ARG A 201 -24.13 -12.23 13.85
N LYS A 202 -24.17 -12.49 15.17
CA LYS A 202 -24.04 -11.42 16.19
C LYS A 202 -22.70 -10.69 16.08
N TRP A 203 -21.60 -11.40 15.84
CA TRP A 203 -20.29 -10.78 15.65
C TRP A 203 -20.24 -9.95 14.36
N GLN A 204 -20.77 -10.47 13.26
CA GLN A 204 -20.85 -9.74 11.99
C GLN A 204 -21.67 -8.45 12.11
N VAL A 205 -22.82 -8.49 12.78
CA VAL A 205 -23.65 -7.31 13.03
C VAL A 205 -22.90 -6.28 13.88
N ARG A 206 -22.24 -6.71 14.97
CA ARG A 206 -21.44 -5.79 15.81
C ARG A 206 -20.28 -5.15 15.07
N ILE A 207 -19.64 -5.87 14.15
CA ILE A 207 -18.59 -5.34 13.28
C ILE A 207 -19.20 -4.29 12.34
N SER A 208 -20.28 -4.64 11.64
CA SER A 208 -20.99 -3.75 10.72
C SER A 208 -21.50 -2.48 11.40
N ASP A 209 -22.06 -2.57 12.61
CA ASP A 209 -22.52 -1.41 13.37
C ASP A 209 -21.35 -0.45 13.68
N LYS A 210 -20.17 -1.00 14.00
CA LYS A 210 -18.98 -0.18 14.25
C LYS A 210 -18.42 0.44 12.98
N GLU A 211 -18.42 -0.29 11.87
CA GLU A 211 -18.06 0.24 10.54
C GLU A 211 -18.99 1.38 10.15
N ALA A 212 -20.31 1.23 10.32
CA ALA A 212 -21.30 2.25 10.00
C ALA A 212 -21.11 3.53 10.84
N TRP A 213 -20.85 3.39 12.15
CA TRP A 213 -20.54 4.54 13.01
C TRP A 213 -19.25 5.26 12.61
N ASN A 214 -18.21 4.51 12.24
CA ASN A 214 -16.95 5.09 11.78
C ASN A 214 -17.14 5.82 10.45
N PHE A 215 -17.84 5.21 9.50
CA PHE A 215 -18.20 5.83 8.22
C PHE A 215 -18.97 7.14 8.42
N GLY A 216 -20.06 7.11 9.20
CA GLY A 216 -20.86 8.32 9.45
C GLY A 216 -20.07 9.43 10.15
N PHE A 217 -19.19 9.07 11.09
CA PHE A 217 -18.29 10.03 11.72
C PHE A 217 -17.32 10.66 10.71
N MET A 218 -16.68 9.85 9.86
CA MET A 218 -15.76 10.36 8.84
C MET A 218 -16.46 11.29 7.86
N GLU A 219 -17.63 10.92 7.34
CA GLU A 219 -18.44 11.76 6.45
C GLU A 219 -18.79 13.12 7.08
N ILE A 220 -19.17 13.14 8.36
CA ILE A 220 -19.43 14.40 9.08
C ILE A 220 -18.15 15.24 9.18
N MET A 221 -16.99 14.64 9.47
CA MET A 221 -15.71 15.37 9.51
C MET A 221 -15.36 15.96 8.15
N VAL A 222 -15.49 15.20 7.06
CA VAL A 222 -15.26 15.68 5.69
C VAL A 222 -16.19 16.84 5.36
N LEU A 223 -17.49 16.69 5.65
CA LEU A 223 -18.48 17.74 5.43
C LEU A 223 -18.12 19.03 6.19
N ILE A 224 -17.71 18.91 7.46
CA ILE A 224 -17.28 20.07 8.26
C ILE A 224 -16.06 20.74 7.64
N VAL A 225 -15.01 19.98 7.26
CA VAL A 225 -13.82 20.59 6.63
C VAL A 225 -14.19 21.28 5.34
N VAL A 226 -14.97 20.65 4.47
CA VAL A 226 -15.40 21.26 3.20
C VAL A 226 -16.19 22.54 3.47
N ALA A 227 -17.22 22.49 4.32
CA ALA A 227 -18.07 23.63 4.60
C ALA A 227 -17.29 24.81 5.20
N VAL A 228 -16.49 24.55 6.24
CA VAL A 228 -15.69 25.60 6.90
C VAL A 228 -14.64 26.15 5.94
N SER A 229 -13.96 25.30 5.17
CA SER A 229 -12.95 25.76 4.20
C SER A 229 -13.55 26.66 3.12
N LEU A 230 -14.70 26.29 2.55
CA LEU A 230 -15.36 27.11 1.52
C LEU A 230 -15.87 28.45 2.07
N ILE A 231 -16.40 28.47 3.31
CA ILE A 231 -16.84 29.71 3.97
C ILE A 231 -15.64 30.63 4.24
N VAL A 232 -14.55 30.08 4.76
CA VAL A 232 -13.34 30.83 5.12
C VAL A 232 -12.65 31.39 3.87
N SER A 233 -12.51 30.58 2.81
CA SER A 233 -11.89 31.03 1.56
C SER A 233 -12.65 32.17 0.87
N LYS A 234 -13.97 32.28 1.07
CA LYS A 234 -14.78 33.42 0.59
C LYS A 234 -14.49 34.73 1.36
N ASN A 235 -14.25 34.64 2.67
CA ASN A 235 -14.28 35.81 3.56
C ASN A 235 -12.91 36.48 3.77
N LEU A 236 -11.80 35.77 3.55
CA LEU A 236 -10.45 36.31 3.83
C LEU A 236 -9.71 36.89 2.61
N HIS A 237 -10.12 36.56 1.39
CA HIS A 237 -9.44 37.04 0.19
C HIS A 237 -10.17 38.24 -0.41
N SER A 238 -9.54 39.42 -0.32
CA SER A 238 -9.96 40.65 -1.01
C SER A 238 -9.85 40.56 -2.54
N SER A 239 -9.21 39.50 -3.05
CA SER A 239 -9.23 39.09 -4.45
C SER A 239 -10.36 38.10 -4.73
N THR A 240 -11.12 38.31 -5.81
CA THR A 240 -12.19 37.40 -6.25
C THR A 240 -11.66 35.98 -6.46
N VAL A 241 -11.95 35.08 -5.52
CA VAL A 241 -11.62 33.65 -5.68
C VAL A 241 -12.40 33.10 -6.87
N MET A 242 -11.70 32.55 -7.85
CA MET A 242 -12.33 32.01 -9.05
C MET A 242 -12.98 30.65 -8.77
N ALA A 243 -14.06 30.32 -9.49
CA ALA A 243 -14.81 29.08 -9.29
C ALA A 243 -13.95 27.81 -9.42
N GLY A 244 -13.00 27.80 -10.35
CA GLY A 244 -12.07 26.69 -10.52
C GLY A 244 -11.11 26.50 -9.35
N SER A 245 -10.71 27.59 -8.68
CA SER A 245 -9.90 27.52 -7.47
C SER A 245 -10.67 26.90 -6.30
N LEU A 246 -11.97 27.24 -6.15
CA LEU A 246 -12.84 26.60 -5.16
C LEU A 246 -13.04 25.10 -5.44
N PHE A 247 -13.21 24.73 -6.72
CA PHE A 247 -13.28 23.33 -7.13
C PHE A 247 -12.00 22.56 -6.76
N ALA A 248 -10.83 23.15 -7.02
CA ALA A 248 -9.56 22.53 -6.68
C ALA A 248 -9.40 22.36 -5.17
N ILE A 249 -9.69 23.40 -4.38
CA ILE A 249 -9.68 23.33 -2.90
C ILE A 249 -10.59 22.20 -2.40
N TYR A 250 -11.84 22.17 -2.86
CA TYR A 250 -12.79 21.11 -2.51
C TYR A 250 -12.24 19.71 -2.86
N SER A 251 -11.70 19.54 -4.07
CA SER A 251 -11.18 18.26 -4.53
C SER A 251 -9.96 17.78 -3.73
N TYR A 252 -9.07 18.70 -3.35
CA TYR A 252 -7.92 18.37 -2.51
C TYR A 252 -8.32 18.07 -1.07
N ILE A 253 -9.36 18.71 -0.53
CA ILE A 253 -9.93 18.33 0.77
C ILE A 253 -10.46 16.89 0.71
N LEU A 254 -11.17 16.50 -0.36
CA LEU A 254 -11.63 15.13 -0.52
C LEU A 254 -10.48 14.12 -0.64
N LYS A 255 -9.42 14.46 -1.38
CA LYS A 255 -8.22 13.61 -1.47
C LYS A 255 -7.53 13.46 -0.12
N PHE A 256 -7.35 14.57 0.60
CA PHE A 256 -6.84 14.55 1.97
C PHE A 256 -7.66 13.63 2.87
N ALA A 257 -8.98 13.77 2.86
CA ALA A 257 -9.89 12.95 3.64
C ALA A 257 -9.79 11.45 3.30
N SER A 258 -9.79 11.11 2.01
CA SER A 258 -9.62 9.72 1.53
C SER A 258 -8.28 9.11 2.00
N GLY A 259 -7.22 9.91 2.06
CA GLY A 259 -5.96 9.50 2.66
C GLY A 259 -6.08 9.20 4.16
N LEU A 260 -6.81 10.02 4.91
CA LEU A 260 -7.07 9.79 6.34
C LEU A 260 -7.91 8.52 6.60
N ASP A 261 -8.93 8.27 5.78
CA ASP A 261 -9.76 7.05 5.86
C ASP A 261 -8.94 5.77 5.73
N THR A 262 -7.81 5.86 5.04
CA THR A 262 -6.92 4.73 4.75
C THR A 262 -5.94 4.42 5.90
N ILE A 263 -5.78 5.32 6.88
CA ILE A 263 -4.82 5.15 7.99
C ILE A 263 -5.06 3.88 8.81
N PRO A 264 -6.30 3.54 9.26
CA PRO A 264 -6.54 2.35 10.07
C PRO A 264 -6.09 1.07 9.36
N TYR A 265 -6.44 0.94 8.08
CA TYR A 265 -6.02 -0.17 7.23
C TYR A 265 -4.49 -0.20 7.06
N THR A 266 -3.86 0.95 6.81
CA THR A 266 -2.41 1.10 6.69
C THR A 266 -1.68 0.60 7.94
N LEU A 267 -2.14 0.99 9.13
CA LEU A 267 -1.53 0.57 10.39
C LEU A 267 -1.64 -0.95 10.60
N GLU A 268 -2.78 -1.54 10.24
CA GLU A 268 -2.97 -3.00 10.31
C GLU A 268 -2.01 -3.73 9.36
N ARG A 269 -1.92 -3.30 8.11
CA ARG A 269 -1.09 -3.94 7.08
C ARG A 269 0.41 -3.76 7.34
N LEU A 270 0.85 -2.59 7.77
CA LEU A 270 2.24 -2.40 8.18
C LEU A 270 2.60 -3.27 9.39
N SER A 271 1.66 -3.50 10.31
CA SER A 271 1.86 -4.45 11.42
C SER A 271 1.94 -5.90 10.93
N SER A 272 1.20 -6.31 9.90
CA SER A 272 1.28 -7.67 9.37
C SER A 272 2.56 -7.92 8.59
N LEU A 273 3.12 -6.90 7.91
CA LEU A 273 4.42 -7.02 7.23
C LEU A 273 5.54 -7.49 8.17
N GLY A 274 5.58 -6.96 9.39
CA GLY A 274 6.55 -7.38 10.40
C GLY A 274 6.41 -8.86 10.77
N ASP A 275 5.17 -9.37 10.84
CA ASP A 275 4.89 -10.78 11.09
C ASP A 275 5.24 -11.67 9.88
N ILE A 276 4.82 -11.27 8.65
CA ILE A 276 5.15 -11.97 7.40
C ILE A 276 6.67 -12.10 7.25
N THR A 277 7.39 -10.99 7.42
CA THR A 277 8.86 -10.95 7.32
C THR A 277 9.48 -11.86 8.38
N ARG A 278 9.01 -11.79 9.62
CA ARG A 278 9.49 -12.65 10.72
C ARG A 278 9.23 -14.13 10.46
N ARG A 279 8.10 -14.52 9.88
CA ARG A 279 7.77 -15.92 9.56
C ARG A 279 8.63 -16.47 8.43
N ILE A 280 8.85 -15.69 7.38
CA ILE A 280 9.78 -16.03 6.30
C ILE A 280 11.19 -16.21 6.88
N GLU A 281 11.61 -15.33 7.79
CA GLU A 281 12.92 -15.39 8.44
C GLU A 281 13.07 -16.59 9.37
N LEU A 282 12.10 -16.88 10.25
CA LEU A 282 12.13 -18.05 11.14
C LEU A 282 12.20 -19.37 10.36
N GLN A 283 11.46 -19.44 9.26
CA GLN A 283 11.58 -20.58 8.36
C GLN A 283 12.94 -20.62 7.65
N SER A 284 13.57 -19.46 7.41
CA SER A 284 14.92 -19.33 6.84
C SER A 284 16.09 -19.56 7.83
N ASP A 285 15.87 -19.47 9.15
CA ASP A 285 16.87 -19.74 10.20
C ASP A 285 17.02 -21.25 10.51
N ASP A 286 16.08 -22.10 10.06
CA ASP A 286 16.22 -23.57 9.98
C ASP A 286 17.30 -24.02 8.96
N PHE A 287 18.17 -23.11 8.52
CA PHE A 287 19.20 -23.33 7.51
C PHE A 287 20.60 -23.11 8.13
N PRO A 288 21.54 -24.06 7.98
CA PRO A 288 22.92 -23.85 8.40
C PRO A 288 23.59 -22.75 7.54
N PRO A 289 24.54 -21.99 8.12
CA PRO A 289 25.17 -20.87 7.42
C PRO A 289 25.93 -21.31 6.17
N GLU A 290 25.86 -20.45 5.15
CA GLU A 290 26.53 -20.56 3.87
C GLU A 290 28.05 -20.80 4.08
N ARG A 291 28.59 -21.93 3.61
CA ARG A 291 30.04 -22.03 3.38
C ARG A 291 30.34 -21.15 2.17
N ILE A 292 30.79 -19.93 2.43
CA ILE A 292 31.42 -19.07 1.43
C ILE A 292 32.51 -19.92 0.75
N PRO A 293 32.51 -20.07 -0.59
CA PRO A 293 33.62 -20.74 -1.25
C PRO A 293 34.86 -19.90 -0.96
N VAL A 294 35.81 -20.46 -0.22
CA VAL A 294 37.15 -19.89 -0.11
C VAL A 294 37.64 -19.77 -1.55
N GLU A 295 37.88 -18.55 -1.97
CA GLU A 295 38.41 -18.17 -3.27
C GLU A 295 39.66 -19.03 -3.51
N ARG A 296 39.51 -20.08 -4.34
CA ARG A 296 40.63 -20.94 -4.70
C ARG A 296 41.53 -20.08 -5.56
N ASN A 297 42.61 -19.59 -4.98
CA ASN A 297 43.68 -18.86 -5.65
C ASN A 297 44.00 -19.51 -7.00
N PHE A 298 43.50 -18.90 -8.08
CA PHE A 298 43.93 -19.18 -9.45
C PHE A 298 45.33 -18.58 -9.64
N ARG A 299 46.36 -19.23 -9.07
CA ARG A 299 47.77 -18.85 -9.27
C ARG A 299 48.73 -20.03 -9.45
N ILE A 300 48.25 -21.19 -9.92
CA ILE A 300 49.13 -22.37 -10.12
C ILE A 300 49.12 -22.90 -11.57
N LEU A 301 48.27 -22.43 -12.48
CA LEU A 301 48.22 -22.97 -13.85
C LEU A 301 49.02 -22.21 -14.92
N GLU A 302 49.75 -21.14 -14.57
CA GLU A 302 50.58 -20.40 -15.54
C GLU A 302 52.09 -20.67 -15.44
N LYS A 303 52.58 -21.41 -14.43
CA LYS A 303 54.02 -21.66 -14.29
C LYS A 303 54.56 -22.90 -15.00
N ASN A 304 53.70 -23.86 -15.36
CA ASN A 304 54.14 -25.12 -16.00
C ASN A 304 54.12 -25.11 -17.54
N LYS A 305 53.64 -24.05 -18.21
CA LYS A 305 53.68 -23.96 -19.68
C LYS A 305 54.88 -23.19 -20.26
N ARG A 306 55.76 -22.64 -19.42
CA ARG A 306 56.96 -21.89 -19.86
C ARG A 306 58.28 -22.66 -19.77
N GLN A 307 58.27 -23.94 -19.37
CA GLN A 307 59.50 -24.76 -19.27
C GLN A 307 59.63 -25.85 -20.35
N GLU A 308 58.66 -26.03 -21.26
CA GLU A 308 58.73 -27.04 -22.34
C GLU A 308 59.20 -26.50 -23.71
N PHE A 309 59.73 -25.27 -23.79
CA PHE A 309 60.18 -24.66 -25.06
C PHE A 309 61.63 -24.17 -25.06
N LEU A 310 62.51 -24.80 -24.28
CA LEU A 310 63.96 -24.61 -24.39
C LEU A 310 64.69 -25.95 -24.25
N VAL A 311 64.66 -26.76 -25.31
CA VAL A 311 65.75 -27.66 -25.76
C VAL A 311 65.67 -27.73 -27.28
#